data_AF-A0AAD7GRU2-F1
#
_entry.id   AF-A0AAD7GRU2-F1
#
_cell.length_a   1.000
_cell.length_b   1.000
_cell.length_c   1.000
_cell.angle_alpha   90.00
_cell.angle_beta   90.00
_cell.angle_gamma   90.00
#
_symmetry.space_group_name_H-M   'P 1'
#
loop_
_entity.id
_entity.type
_entity.pdbx_description
1 polymer ?
#
loop_
_entity_poly.entity_id
_entity_poly.type
_entity_poly.pdbx_seq_one_letter_code
_entity_poly.pdbx_strand_id
1 'polypeptide(L)'
;MLPFHVRKVEAHAATSASETPGLETIVDVLARAFSIANDFTAIMTGHRPDSPESSPLVWPLCRSTATVGLLGGEVYVAEMTTGTTRIVGCAMWFGPTCMLYDS
;
A
#
# COMPACT_ATOMS: atom_id res chain seq x y z
N MET A 1 21.82 0.43 -10.61
CA MET A 1 20.34 0.35 -10.53
C MET A 1 19.99 -1.12 -10.52
N LEU A 2 19.21 -1.60 -9.54
CA LEU A 2 18.86 -3.01 -9.48
C LEU A 2 17.62 -3.28 -10.36
N PRO A 3 17.54 -4.42 -11.06
CA PRO A 3 16.41 -4.73 -11.92
C PRO A 3 15.14 -4.99 -11.09
N PHE A 4 14.03 -4.39 -11.51
CA PHE A 4 12.69 -4.68 -11.00
C PHE A 4 11.72 -4.81 -12.18
N HIS A 5 10.63 -5.53 -11.95
CA HIS A 5 9.51 -5.61 -12.89
C HIS A 5 8.24 -5.09 -12.23
N VAL A 6 7.33 -4.53 -13.03
CA VAL A 6 6.05 -4.02 -12.55
C VAL A 6 4.95 -4.97 -12.98
N ARG A 7 4.07 -5.33 -12.06
CA ARG A 7 2.94 -6.23 -12.31
C ARG A 7 1.66 -5.64 -11.74
N LYS A 8 0.56 -5.78 -12.48
CA LYS A 8 -0.79 -5.48 -11.99
C LYS A 8 -1.23 -6.56 -10.99
N VAL A 9 -1.82 -6.13 -9.87
CA VAL A 9 -2.43 -7.02 -8.89
C VAL A 9 -3.91 -7.19 -9.25
N GLU A 10 -4.28 -8.39 -9.68
CA GLU A 10 -5.66 -8.71 -10.05
C GLU A 10 -6.55 -8.82 -8.80
N ALA A 11 -7.78 -8.27 -8.87
CA ALA A 11 -8.74 -8.27 -7.76
C ALA A 11 -9.09 -9.70 -7.28
N HIS A 12 -9.13 -10.68 -8.20
CA HIS A 12 -9.43 -12.08 -7.88
C HIS A 12 -8.29 -12.78 -7.11
N ALA A 13 -7.06 -12.28 -7.21
CA ALA A 13 -5.95 -12.76 -6.41
C ALA A 13 -6.09 -12.32 -4.94
N ALA A 14 -6.91 -11.31 -4.60
CA ALA A 14 -7.10 -10.87 -3.22
C ALA A 14 -7.99 -11.82 -2.38
N THR A 15 -8.74 -12.72 -3.01
CA THR A 15 -9.72 -13.62 -2.35
C THR A 15 -9.25 -15.06 -2.19
N SER A 16 -8.24 -15.50 -2.93
CA SER A 16 -7.72 -16.87 -2.89
C SER A 16 -6.47 -16.95 -2.02
N ALA A 17 -6.61 -17.56 -0.84
CA ALA A 17 -5.61 -17.61 0.24
C ALA A 17 -4.29 -18.36 -0.05
N SER A 18 -3.90 -18.62 -1.31
CA SER A 18 -2.80 -19.55 -1.62
C SER A 18 -1.65 -19.02 -2.46
N GLU A 19 -1.75 -17.91 -3.19
CA GLU A 19 -0.64 -17.43 -4.07
C GLU A 19 -0.54 -15.91 -4.21
N THR A 20 -1.08 -15.15 -3.26
CA THR A 20 -0.98 -13.68 -3.29
C THR A 20 0.17 -13.22 -2.39
N PRO A 21 1.31 -12.73 -2.93
CA PRO A 21 2.13 -11.77 -2.19
C PRO A 21 1.31 -10.47 -2.12
N GLY A 22 0.29 -10.45 -1.27
CA GLY A 22 -0.91 -9.67 -1.57
C GLY A 22 -1.03 -8.38 -0.78
N LEU A 23 -1.82 -8.42 0.27
CA LEU A 23 -2.22 -7.23 1.00
C LEU A 23 -1.16 -6.77 2.01
N GLU A 24 -0.74 -7.65 2.92
CA GLU A 24 0.12 -7.26 4.05
C GLU A 24 1.49 -6.72 3.59
N THR A 25 2.08 -7.30 2.54
CA THR A 25 3.33 -6.76 1.97
C THR A 25 3.13 -5.39 1.33
N ILE A 26 2.00 -5.16 0.65
CA ILE A 26 1.65 -3.84 0.11
C ILE A 26 1.46 -2.84 1.25
N VAL A 27 0.75 -3.24 2.31
CA VAL A 27 0.53 -2.41 3.51
C VAL A 27 1.86 -2.02 4.14
N ASP A 28 2.76 -2.97 4.33
CA ASP A 28 4.08 -2.70 4.90
C ASP A 28 4.92 -1.76 4.04
N VAL A 29 4.89 -1.93 2.72
CA VAL A 29 5.60 -1.04 1.78
C VAL A 29 5.04 0.38 1.85
N LEU A 30 3.71 0.53 1.82
CA LEU A 30 3.04 1.84 1.92
C LEU A 30 3.29 2.49 3.28
N ALA A 31 3.10 1.75 4.37
CA ALA A 31 3.21 2.28 5.72
C ALA A 31 4.64 2.75 6.03
N ARG A 32 5.66 2.02 5.56
CA ARG A 32 7.06 2.44 5.69
C ARG A 32 7.38 3.69 4.85
N ALA A 33 6.82 3.80 3.64
CA ALA A 33 7.00 4.99 2.82
C ALA A 33 6.35 6.20 3.48
N PHE A 34 5.16 6.04 4.03
CA PHE A 34 4.39 7.10 4.66
C PHE A 34 4.88 7.47 6.06
N SER A 35 5.45 6.55 6.83
CA SER A 35 6.01 6.85 8.16
C SER A 35 7.19 7.81 8.10
N ILE A 36 7.94 7.80 7.00
CA ILE A 36 9.09 8.69 6.74
C ILE A 36 8.64 9.99 6.03
N ALA A 37 7.43 10.01 5.45
CA ALA A 37 6.90 11.18 4.75
C ALA A 37 6.41 12.24 5.76
N ASN A 38 7.20 13.31 5.90
CA ASN A 38 7.01 14.34 6.92
C ASN A 38 5.60 14.94 6.94
N ASP A 39 5.01 15.21 5.78
CA ASP A 39 3.70 15.88 5.70
C ASP A 39 2.54 14.92 6.01
N PHE A 40 2.63 13.66 5.54
CA PHE A 40 1.60 12.66 5.80
C PHE A 40 1.59 12.25 7.27
N THR A 41 2.77 11.95 7.81
CA THR A 41 2.91 11.64 9.24
C THR A 41 2.47 12.82 10.09
N ALA A 42 2.79 14.06 9.73
CA ALA A 42 2.31 15.25 10.45
C ALA A 42 0.79 15.37 10.44
N ILE A 43 0.10 15.09 9.33
CA ILE A 43 -1.37 15.04 9.30
C ILE A 43 -1.89 13.92 10.23
N MET A 44 -1.29 12.73 10.15
CA MET A 44 -1.73 11.54 10.89
C MET A 44 -1.38 11.54 12.39
N THR A 45 -0.42 12.36 12.85
CA THR A 45 -0.11 12.56 14.27
C THR A 45 -0.73 13.82 14.86
N GLY A 46 -1.46 14.61 14.07
CA GLY A 46 -1.95 15.92 14.50
C GLY A 46 -0.81 16.92 14.77
N HIS A 47 0.22 16.88 13.92
CA HIS A 47 1.42 17.73 13.96
C HIS A 47 2.24 17.58 15.25
N ARG A 48 2.21 16.39 15.88
CA ARG A 48 3.12 16.04 16.97
C ARG A 48 4.42 15.50 16.37
N PRO A 49 5.51 16.27 16.38
CA PRO A 49 6.74 15.96 15.65
C PRO A 49 7.65 14.97 16.41
N ASP A 50 7.30 14.62 17.65
CA ASP A 50 8.20 13.91 18.57
C ASP A 50 8.18 12.38 18.37
N SER A 51 7.32 11.89 17.48
CA SER A 51 7.14 10.46 17.25
C SER A 51 6.59 10.14 15.83
N PRO A 52 7.28 10.55 14.76
CA PRO A 52 6.87 10.23 13.40
C PRO A 52 6.84 8.72 13.13
N GLU A 53 7.62 7.94 13.87
CA GLU A 53 7.67 6.48 13.77
C GLU A 53 6.47 5.74 14.40
N SER A 54 5.60 6.44 15.14
CA SER A 54 4.51 5.76 15.87
C SER A 54 3.13 6.40 15.77
N SER A 55 2.79 7.00 14.62
CA SER A 55 1.36 7.26 14.39
C SER A 55 0.63 5.92 14.34
N PRO A 56 -0.25 5.60 15.32
CA PRO A 56 -0.95 4.32 15.35
C PRO A 56 -1.93 4.16 14.18
N LEU A 57 -2.12 5.22 13.39
CA LEU A 57 -3.08 5.30 12.31
C LEU A 57 -2.48 5.03 10.93
N VAL A 58 -1.15 5.08 10.76
CA VAL A 58 -0.51 4.90 9.44
C VAL A 58 -0.77 3.49 8.89
N TRP A 59 -0.53 2.45 9.68
CA TRP A 59 -0.80 1.06 9.27
C TRP A 59 -2.29 0.80 9.00
N PRO A 60 -3.22 1.17 9.91
CA PRO A 60 -4.66 1.01 9.66
C PRO A 60 -5.15 1.74 8.40
N LEU A 61 -4.65 2.95 8.16
CA LEU A 61 -5.01 3.71 6.95
C LEU A 61 -4.44 3.07 5.69
N CYS A 62 -3.17 2.65 5.71
CA CYS A 62 -2.55 1.94 4.59
C CYS A 62 -3.27 0.62 4.30
N ARG A 63 -3.68 -0.11 5.34
CA ARG A 63 -4.47 -1.34 5.22
C ARG A 63 -5.83 -1.10 4.60
N SER A 64 -6.56 -0.10 5.06
CA SER A 64 -7.86 0.28 4.51
C SER A 64 -7.74 0.70 3.04
N THR A 65 -6.75 1.54 2.72
CA THR A 65 -6.50 2.03 1.36
C THR A 65 -6.12 0.89 0.42
N ALA A 66 -5.20 0.01 0.84
CA ALA A 66 -4.81 -1.15 0.04
C ALA A 66 -5.97 -2.12 -0.16
N THR A 67 -6.83 -2.30 0.84
CA THR A 67 -8.04 -3.14 0.72
C THR A 67 -9.00 -2.58 -0.32
N VAL A 68 -9.32 -1.29 -0.26
CA VAL A 68 -10.20 -0.63 -1.25
C VAL A 68 -9.56 -0.63 -2.64
N GLY A 69 -8.25 -0.41 -2.72
CA GLY A 69 -7.49 -0.48 -3.96
C GLY A 69 -7.61 -1.84 -4.64
N LEU A 70 -7.47 -2.94 -3.89
CA LEU A 70 -7.61 -4.29 -4.44
C LEU A 70 -9.05 -4.65 -4.80
N LEU A 71 -10.06 -4.01 -4.20
CA LEU A 71 -11.48 -4.27 -4.46
C LEU A 71 -12.01 -3.54 -5.70
N GLY A 72 -11.56 -2.31 -5.94
CA GLY A 72 -12.15 -1.47 -6.99
C GLY A 72 -11.21 -0.44 -7.61
N GLY A 73 -9.92 -0.48 -7.27
CA GLY A 73 -8.89 0.35 -7.86
C GLY A 73 -7.98 -0.43 -8.81
N GLU A 74 -6.93 0.25 -9.24
CA GLU A 74 -5.86 -0.26 -10.08
C GLU A 74 -4.58 -0.30 -9.23
N VAL A 75 -4.13 -1.49 -8.86
CA VAL A 75 -2.98 -1.69 -7.98
C VAL A 75 -1.83 -2.33 -8.76
N TYR A 76 -0.65 -1.71 -8.67
CA TYR A 76 0.57 -2.18 -9.30
C TYR A 76 1.68 -2.32 -8.27
N VAL A 77 2.43 -3.42 -8.35
CA VAL A 77 3.58 -3.69 -7.48
C VAL A 77 4.86 -3.72 -8.29
N ALA A 78 5.92 -3.14 -7.73
CA ALA A 78 7.28 -3.29 -8.23
C ALA A 78 7.94 -4.46 -7.48
N GLU A 79 8.31 -5.50 -8.22
CA GLU A 79 8.91 -6.71 -7.69
C GLU A 79 10.38 -6.81 -8.11
N MET A 80 11.24 -7.05 -7.13
CA MET A 80 12.66 -7.31 -7.32
C MET A 80 12.91 -8.82 -7.22
N THR A 81 13.65 -9.35 -8.19
CA THR A 81 13.92 -10.79 -8.31
C THR A 81 15.42 -11.07 -8.13
N THR A 82 15.98 -10.67 -6.98
CA THR A 82 17.35 -11.01 -6.60
C THR A 82 17.32 -12.10 -5.53
N GLY A 83 17.26 -13.36 -5.96
CA GLY A 83 17.20 -14.53 -5.08
C GLY A 83 15.78 -14.86 -4.60
N THR A 84 15.13 -13.95 -3.89
CA THR A 84 13.72 -14.07 -3.48
C THR A 84 12.89 -12.93 -4.09
N THR A 85 11.72 -13.26 -4.63
CA THR A 85 10.78 -12.25 -5.14
C THR A 85 10.30 -11.40 -3.97
N ARG A 86 10.56 -10.10 -4.02
CA ARG A 86 10.13 -9.16 -2.99
C ARG A 86 9.49 -7.94 -3.63
N ILE A 87 8.33 -7.55 -3.09
CA ILE A 87 7.71 -6.27 -3.43
C ILE A 87 8.52 -5.15 -2.76
N VAL A 88 9.01 -4.23 -3.58
CA VAL A 88 9.83 -3.08 -3.15
C VAL A 88 9.12 -1.74 -3.35
N GLY A 89 7.98 -1.75 -4.03
CA GLY A 89 7.15 -0.56 -4.26
C GLY A 89 5.72 -0.94 -4.62
N CYS A 90 4.80 -0.02 -4.37
CA CYS A 90 3.40 -0.15 -4.73
C CYS A 90 2.88 1.20 -5.22
N ALA A 91 2.01 1.18 -6.23
CA ALA A 91 1.25 2.33 -6.66
C ALA A 91 -0.22 1.93 -6.86
N MET A 92 -1.12 2.83 -6.47
CA MET A 92 -2.55 2.60 -6.49
C MET A 92 -3.24 3.79 -7.15
N TRP A 93 -4.16 3.51 -8.05
CA TRP A 93 -5.02 4.50 -8.68
C TRP A 93 -6.47 4.14 -8.45
N PHE A 94 -7.26 5.16 -8.10
CA PHE A 94 -8.70 5.05 -8.01
C PHE A 94 -9.28 5.77 -9.22
N GLY A 95 -10.09 5.05 -10.01
CA GLY A 95 -10.75 5.64 -11.18
C GLY A 95 -11.76 6.71 -10.76
N PRO A 96 -12.21 7.56 -11.70
CA PRO A 96 -13.20 8.60 -11.42
C PRO A 96 -14.56 8.05 -10.94
N THR A 97 -14.81 6.75 -11.13
CA THR A 97 -16.01 6.03 -10.70
C THR A 97 -15.86 5.34 -9.34
N CYS A 98 -14.69 5.39 -8.70
CA CYS A 98 -14.50 4.96 -7.32
C CYS A 98 -15.09 6.03 -6.39
N MET A 99 -16.40 6.26 -6.50
CA MET A 99 -17.11 6.97 -5.43
C MET A 99 -16.92 6.12 -4.19
N LEU A 100 -16.25 6.67 -3.18
CA LEU A 100 -16.35 6.19 -1.81
C LEU A 100 -17.85 5.97 -1.58
N TYR A 101 -18.26 4.73 -1.35
CA TYR A 101 -19.66 4.37 -1.16
C TYR A 101 -20.26 5.37 -0.15
N ASP A 102 -21.19 6.21 -0.61
CA ASP A 102 -22.02 7.01 0.26
C ASP A 102 -22.86 6.00 1.05
N SER A 103 -22.57 5.89 2.34
CA SER A 103 -23.37 5.16 3.33
C SER A 103 -24.54 5.99 3.80
#